data_AF-A0AA35R556-F1
#
_entry.id   AF-A0AA35R556-F1
#
_cell.length_a   1.000
_cell.length_b   1.000
_cell.length_c   1.000
_cell.angle_alpha   90.00
_cell.angle_beta   90.00
_cell.angle_gamma   90.00
#
_symmetry.space_group_name_H-M   'P 1'
#
loop_
_entity.id
_entity.type
_entity.pdbx_description
1 polymer ?
#
loop_
_entity_poly.entity_id
_entity_poly.type
_entity_poly.pdbx_seq_one_letter_code
_entity_poly.pdbx_strand_id
1 'polypeptide(L)'
;MAHYKDGGGRDSRKRARDDFDDAPRHKRGRYFDQGSSESESTEQKLESLITRVGEKGSKTLQSNLQALADVLHTEIGSSSSVKDKVLRTICFCVTTLTEKITIYSTLVAILNARQYNFGEEVSDMVYNSGR
;
A
#
# COMPACT_ATOMS: atom_id res chain seq x y z
N MET A 1 -58.44 -37.07 48.25
CA MET A 1 -59.73 -36.96 47.57
C MET A 1 -60.36 -35.62 47.95
N ALA A 2 -60.99 -34.93 46.98
CA ALA A 2 -61.49 -33.54 46.98
C ALA A 2 -60.40 -32.46 46.80
N HIS A 3 -60.10 -31.98 45.58
CA HIS A 3 -60.82 -30.99 44.76
C HIS A 3 -61.20 -29.70 45.50
N TYR A 4 -60.51 -28.61 45.16
CA TYR A 4 -61.14 -27.32 44.86
C TYR A 4 -60.39 -26.65 43.70
N LYS A 5 -61.12 -26.44 42.61
CA LYS A 5 -60.84 -25.46 41.57
C LYS A 5 -61.71 -24.22 41.88
N ASP A 6 -61.33 -23.13 41.23
CA ASP A 6 -62.18 -22.01 40.80
C ASP A 6 -62.12 -20.70 41.61
N GLY A 7 -62.24 -19.58 40.87
CA GLY A 7 -62.35 -18.23 41.41
C GLY A 7 -61.40 -17.20 40.79
N GLY A 8 -61.65 -16.80 39.54
CA GLY A 8 -60.99 -15.67 38.90
C GLY A 8 -61.45 -14.29 39.39
N GLY A 9 -60.76 -13.23 38.94
CA GLY A 9 -61.29 -11.86 38.99
C GLY A 9 -60.26 -10.73 39.15
N ARG A 10 -59.75 -10.24 38.02
CA ARG A 10 -59.36 -8.85 37.64
C ARG A 10 -59.11 -7.83 38.76
N ASP A 11 -57.93 -7.20 38.78
CA ASP A 11 -57.77 -5.85 38.22
C ASP A 11 -56.31 -5.34 38.19
N SER A 12 -55.96 -4.75 37.05
CA SER A 12 -55.04 -3.62 36.87
C SER A 12 -53.69 -3.60 37.60
N ARG A 13 -52.61 -3.86 36.84
CA ARG A 13 -51.41 -3.00 36.76
C ARG A 13 -50.48 -3.51 35.66
N LYS A 14 -50.40 -2.79 34.53
CA LYS A 14 -49.23 -1.97 34.19
C LYS A 14 -47.92 -2.80 34.09
N ARG A 15 -47.48 -3.11 32.87
CA ARG A 15 -46.30 -2.53 32.20
C ARG A 15 -45.64 -3.48 31.20
N ALA A 16 -45.25 -2.86 30.08
CA ALA A 16 -44.14 -3.18 29.19
C ALA A 16 -44.16 -4.54 28.46
N ARG A 17 -44.43 -4.45 27.15
CA ARG A 17 -43.88 -5.37 26.16
C ARG A 17 -42.36 -5.20 26.18
N ASP A 18 -41.63 -6.23 26.61
CA ASP A 18 -40.22 -6.38 26.26
C ASP A 18 -40.12 -7.64 25.41
N ASP A 19 -40.40 -7.43 24.13
CA ASP A 19 -40.10 -8.34 23.04
C ASP A 19 -38.57 -8.46 22.99
N PHE A 20 -38.05 -9.62 23.38
CA PHE A 20 -36.63 -9.96 23.25
C PHE A 20 -36.31 -10.20 21.77
N ASP A 21 -36.27 -9.12 21.00
CA ASP A 21 -35.67 -9.09 19.67
C ASP A 21 -34.20 -8.68 19.84
N ASP A 22 -33.33 -9.67 20.11
CA ASP A 22 -31.88 -9.50 20.09
C ASP A 22 -31.42 -9.35 18.63
N ALA A 23 -31.70 -8.18 18.06
CA ALA A 23 -31.17 -7.76 16.79
C ALA A 23 -29.66 -7.46 16.96
N PRO A 24 -28.76 -8.12 16.19
CA PRO A 24 -27.34 -7.83 16.29
C PRO A 24 -27.07 -6.41 15.76
N ARG A 25 -26.70 -5.54 16.71
CA ARG A 25 -26.25 -4.17 16.46
C ARG A 25 -24.96 -4.16 15.65
N HIS A 26 -25.08 -3.87 14.36
CA HIS A 26 -24.22 -2.99 13.58
C HIS A 26 -22.87 -2.61 14.23
N LYS A 27 -21.84 -3.45 14.04
CA LYS A 27 -20.42 -3.04 14.05
C LYS A 27 -19.91 -3.01 12.61
N ARG A 28 -20.41 -2.05 11.83
CA ARG A 28 -19.72 -1.56 10.62
C ARG A 28 -18.48 -0.79 11.10
N GLY A 29 -17.29 -1.38 10.98
CA GLY A 29 -16.07 -0.67 11.37
C GLY A 29 -14.81 -1.52 11.61
N ARG A 30 -14.74 -2.75 11.09
CA ARG A 30 -13.48 -3.52 11.03
C ARG A 30 -13.38 -4.30 9.71
N TYR A 31 -13.47 -3.57 8.61
CA TYR A 31 -13.19 -4.02 7.24
C TYR A 31 -12.20 -3.04 6.58
N PHE A 32 -11.15 -2.65 7.30
CA PHE A 32 -10.09 -1.79 6.71
C PHE A 32 -8.67 -2.10 7.22
N ASP A 33 -8.38 -3.32 7.71
CA ASP A 33 -6.98 -3.64 8.02
C ASP A 33 -6.65 -5.14 8.03
N GLN A 34 -7.27 -5.92 7.14
CA GLN A 34 -6.89 -7.34 7.01
C GLN A 34 -7.22 -7.88 5.63
N GLY A 35 -6.76 -7.18 4.59
CA GLY A 35 -6.97 -7.58 3.21
C GLY A 35 -5.68 -7.45 2.41
N SER A 36 -5.04 -8.58 2.15
CA SER A 36 -3.97 -8.78 1.17
C SER A 36 -2.53 -8.49 1.62
N SER A 37 -2.00 -9.35 2.49
CA SER A 37 -0.56 -9.73 2.43
C SER A 37 -0.40 -10.98 1.54
N GLU A 38 -1.15 -11.06 0.43
CA GLU A 38 -0.84 -12.02 -0.63
C GLU A 38 0.38 -11.47 -1.38
N SER A 39 1.56 -11.94 -0.98
CA SER A 39 2.81 -11.92 -1.73
C SER A 39 2.96 -10.73 -2.71
N GLU A 40 3.22 -9.53 -2.20
CA GLU A 40 3.62 -8.41 -3.04
C GLU A 40 4.77 -8.86 -3.95
N SER A 41 4.61 -8.64 -5.26
CA SER A 41 5.61 -9.03 -6.23
C SER A 41 6.89 -8.21 -6.01
N THR A 42 8.04 -8.72 -6.44
CA THR A 42 9.31 -7.99 -6.31
C THR A 42 9.21 -6.62 -6.98
N GLU A 43 8.54 -6.54 -8.13
CA GLU A 43 8.24 -5.30 -8.84
C GLU A 43 7.50 -4.27 -7.99
N GLN A 44 6.47 -4.67 -7.25
CA GLN A 44 5.69 -3.79 -6.39
C GLN A 44 6.51 -3.27 -5.21
N LYS A 45 7.35 -4.13 -4.63
CA LYS A 45 8.26 -3.74 -3.54
C LYS A 45 9.29 -2.71 -4.01
N LEU A 46 9.88 -2.92 -5.19
CA LEU A 46 10.82 -1.97 -5.78
C LEU A 46 10.16 -0.63 -6.10
N GLU A 47 8.93 -0.65 -6.62
CA GLU A 47 8.15 0.56 -6.87
C GLU A 47 7.93 1.37 -5.58
N SER A 48 7.53 0.70 -4.49
CA SER A 48 7.35 1.32 -3.17
C SER A 48 8.65 1.92 -2.64
N LEU A 49 9.78 1.22 -2.79
CA LEU A 49 11.08 1.73 -2.37
C LEU A 49 11.53 2.96 -3.17
N ILE A 50 11.34 2.95 -4.50
CA ILE A 50 11.68 4.08 -5.36
C ILE A 50 10.81 5.29 -5.03
N THR A 51 9.49 5.12 -4.92
CA THR A 51 8.58 6.24 -4.66
C THR A 51 8.83 6.91 -3.30
N ARG A 52 9.17 6.12 -2.27
CA ARG A 52 9.38 6.60 -0.90
C ARG A 52 10.78 7.14 -0.60
N VAL A 53 11.77 6.92 -1.46
CA VAL A 53 13.13 7.42 -1.22
C VAL A 53 13.12 8.94 -1.08
N GLY A 54 13.75 9.50 -0.03
CA GLY A 54 13.69 10.94 0.27
C GLY A 54 12.66 11.35 1.32
N GLU A 55 11.79 10.44 1.76
CA GLU A 55 10.92 10.67 2.91
C GLU A 55 11.72 10.70 4.23
N LYS A 56 11.11 11.29 5.27
CA LYS A 56 11.72 11.33 6.61
C LYS A 56 12.00 9.92 7.10
N GLY A 57 13.22 9.69 7.60
CA GLY A 57 13.65 8.41 8.13
C GLY A 57 14.83 8.53 9.08
N SER A 58 15.29 7.40 9.62
CA SER A 58 16.40 7.36 10.59
C SER A 58 17.79 7.40 9.95
N LYS A 59 17.92 7.00 8.68
CA LYS A 59 19.19 6.97 7.93
C LYS A 59 19.36 8.21 7.04
N THR A 60 20.59 8.51 6.65
CA THR A 60 20.88 9.60 5.70
C THR A 60 20.36 9.28 4.31
N LEU A 61 19.97 10.31 3.56
CA LEU A 61 19.49 10.19 2.19
C LEU A 61 20.54 9.52 1.28
N GLN A 62 21.81 9.89 1.43
CA GLN A 62 22.91 9.29 0.67
C GLN A 62 23.02 7.78 0.90
N SER A 63 22.97 7.32 2.15
CA SER A 63 23.03 5.89 2.46
C SER A 63 21.82 5.13 1.92
N ASN A 64 20.62 5.74 1.99
CA ASN A 64 19.41 5.14 1.43
C ASN A 64 19.49 5.01 -0.11
N LEU A 65 19.95 6.06 -0.80
CA LEU A 65 20.14 6.03 -2.25
C LEU A 65 21.14 4.96 -2.68
N GLN A 66 22.26 4.84 -1.95
CA GLN A 66 23.29 3.85 -2.26
C GLN A 66 22.75 2.43 -2.10
N ALA A 67 22.08 2.15 -0.98
CA ALA A 67 21.49 0.84 -0.71
C ALA A 67 20.37 0.50 -1.71
N LEU A 68 19.53 1.47 -2.07
CA LEU A 68 18.50 1.28 -3.09
C LEU A 68 19.12 0.96 -4.45
N ALA A 69 20.21 1.65 -4.84
CA ALA A 69 20.90 1.38 -6.09
C ALA A 69 21.54 -0.02 -6.12
N ASP A 70 22.04 -0.53 -4.99
CA ASP A 70 22.57 -1.90 -4.86
C ASP A 70 21.47 -2.95 -5.11
N VAL A 71 20.30 -2.75 -4.50
CA VAL A 71 19.14 -3.62 -4.67
C VAL A 71 18.66 -3.57 -6.13
N LEU A 72 18.43 -2.37 -6.68
CA LEU A 72 17.94 -2.22 -8.05
C LEU A 72 18.90 -2.80 -9.08
N HIS A 73 20.21 -2.59 -8.93
CA HIS A 73 21.20 -3.15 -9.85
C HIS A 73 21.14 -4.69 -9.90
N THR A 74 20.98 -5.33 -8.74
CA THR A 74 20.89 -6.79 -8.62
C THR A 74 19.61 -7.32 -9.28
N GLU A 75 18.47 -6.69 -8.99
CA GLU A 75 17.17 -7.13 -9.50
C GLU A 75 17.00 -6.86 -11.01
N ILE A 76 17.50 -5.72 -11.51
CA ILE A 76 17.55 -5.40 -12.94
C ILE A 76 18.37 -6.44 -13.71
N GLY A 77 19.50 -6.88 -13.16
CA GLY A 77 20.33 -7.92 -13.77
C GLY A 77 19.69 -9.30 -13.78
N SER A 78 18.67 -9.52 -12.93
CA SER A 78 18.03 -10.82 -12.74
C SER A 78 16.86 -11.05 -13.69
N SER A 79 16.08 -10.01 -14.02
CA SER A 79 14.91 -10.15 -14.90
C SER A 79 14.63 -8.91 -15.75
N SER A 80 14.35 -9.13 -17.04
CA SER A 80 13.94 -8.06 -17.95
C SER A 80 12.59 -7.43 -17.55
N SER A 81 11.67 -8.19 -16.93
CA SER A 81 10.39 -7.64 -16.47
C SER A 81 10.58 -6.63 -15.34
N VAL A 82 11.51 -6.93 -14.43
CA VAL A 82 11.84 -6.05 -13.31
C VAL A 82 12.52 -4.79 -13.81
N LYS A 83 13.43 -4.91 -14.80
CA LYS A 83 14.04 -3.75 -15.46
C LYS A 83 12.99 -2.81 -16.05
N ASP A 84 12.05 -3.33 -16.84
CA ASP A 84 10.98 -2.53 -17.43
C ASP A 84 10.13 -1.82 -16.37
N LYS A 85 9.79 -2.51 -15.28
CA LYS A 85 9.07 -1.89 -14.16
C LYS A 85 9.87 -0.74 -13.53
N VAL A 86 11.15 -0.96 -13.21
CA VAL A 86 12.00 0.06 -12.58
C VAL A 86 12.15 1.28 -13.47
N LEU A 87 12.36 1.09 -14.78
CA LEU A 87 12.43 2.18 -15.75
C LEU A 87 11.14 3.00 -15.76
N ARG A 88 9.98 2.34 -15.86
CA ARG A 88 8.67 3.02 -15.84
C ARG A 88 8.43 3.78 -14.54
N THR A 89 8.76 3.18 -13.39
CA THR A 89 8.60 3.85 -12.10
C THR A 89 9.50 5.07 -11.99
N ILE A 90 10.77 4.99 -12.40
CA ILE A 90 11.69 6.14 -12.40
C ILE A 90 11.19 7.23 -13.35
N CYS A 91 10.76 6.87 -14.56
CA CYS A 91 10.21 7.83 -15.52
C CYS A 91 8.97 8.54 -14.96
N PHE A 92 8.05 7.80 -14.33
CA PHE A 92 6.92 8.37 -13.63
C PHE A 92 7.38 9.35 -12.54
N CYS A 93 8.33 8.97 -11.70
CA CYS A 93 8.84 9.82 -10.63
C CYS A 93 9.49 11.11 -11.16
N VAL A 94 10.27 11.04 -12.23
CA VAL A 94 10.94 12.21 -12.83
C VAL A 94 9.92 13.17 -13.47
N THR A 95 8.86 12.64 -14.07
CA THR A 95 7.85 13.46 -14.78
C THR A 95 6.74 13.99 -13.87
N THR A 96 6.42 13.30 -12.77
CA THR A 96 5.30 13.65 -11.89
C THR A 96 5.71 14.17 -10.51
N LEU A 97 6.80 13.65 -9.93
CA LEU A 97 7.29 13.99 -8.58
C LEU A 97 8.48 14.96 -8.67
N THR A 98 8.28 16.07 -9.37
CA THR A 98 9.34 17.04 -9.70
C THR A 98 9.99 17.69 -8.48
N GLU A 99 9.30 17.73 -7.33
CA GLU A 99 9.84 18.21 -6.06
C GLU A 99 10.98 17.34 -5.51
N LYS A 100 11.09 16.09 -5.99
CA LYS A 100 12.14 15.14 -5.63
C LYS A 100 13.08 14.84 -6.82
N ILE A 101 13.05 15.66 -7.88
CA ILE A 101 13.79 15.40 -9.13
C ILE A 101 15.30 15.16 -8.90
N THR A 102 15.92 15.91 -7.99
CA THR A 102 17.35 15.77 -7.68
C THR A 102 17.69 14.43 -7.02
N ILE A 103 16.73 13.85 -6.29
CA ILE A 103 16.87 12.53 -5.66
C ILE A 103 16.83 11.45 -6.75
N TYR A 104 15.84 11.54 -7.64
CA TYR A 104 15.69 10.58 -8.74
C TYR A 104 16.82 10.68 -9.76
N SER A 105 17.27 11.90 -10.11
CA SER A 105 18.43 12.09 -11.00
C SER A 105 19.71 11.52 -10.39
N THR A 106 19.90 11.65 -9.09
CA THR A 106 21.05 11.05 -8.39
C THR A 106 20.96 9.52 -8.41
N LEU A 107 19.79 8.94 -8.18
CA LEU A 107 19.58 7.49 -8.29
C LEU A 107 19.92 6.98 -9.70
N VAL A 108 19.43 7.66 -10.74
CA VAL A 108 19.74 7.33 -12.15
C VAL A 108 21.24 7.44 -12.41
N ALA A 109 21.92 8.46 -11.91
CA ALA A 109 23.36 8.61 -12.08
C ALA A 109 24.15 7.46 -11.43
N ILE A 110 23.77 7.03 -10.22
CA ILE A 110 24.40 5.90 -9.53
C ILE A 110 24.18 4.60 -10.31
N LEU A 111 22.96 4.36 -10.81
CA LEU A 111 22.63 3.18 -11.61
C LEU A 111 23.38 3.19 -12.96
N ASN A 112 23.44 4.34 -13.62
CA ASN A 112 24.13 4.52 -14.90
C ASN A 112 25.64 4.28 -14.78
N ALA A 113 26.26 4.71 -13.67
CA ALA A 113 27.66 4.41 -13.40
C ALA A 113 27.97 2.90 -13.32
N ARG A 114 26.95 2.06 -13.11
CA ARG A 114 27.06 0.59 -13.04
C ARG A 114 26.58 -0.10 -14.31
N GLN A 115 25.65 0.52 -15.03
CA GLN A 115 25.09 0.02 -16.29
C GLN A 115 25.02 1.18 -17.28
N TYR A 116 25.98 1.23 -18.20
CA TYR A 116 26.24 2.40 -19.06
C TYR A 116 25.05 2.86 -19.92
N ASN A 117 24.11 1.95 -20.23
CA ASN A 117 22.96 2.23 -21.08
C ASN A 117 21.69 2.57 -20.29
N PHE A 118 21.70 2.47 -18.96
CA PHE A 118 20.49 2.68 -18.16
C PHE A 118 19.99 4.13 -18.24
N GLY A 119 20.91 5.09 -18.22
CA GLY A 119 20.57 6.51 -18.34
C GLY A 119 19.99 6.87 -19.71
N GLU A 120 20.46 6.21 -20.78
CA GLU A 120 19.91 6.37 -22.14
C GLU A 120 18.47 5.87 -22.19
N GLU A 121 18.19 4.66 -21.68
CA GLU A 121 16.84 4.10 -21.63
C GLU A 121 15.86 4.98 -20.83
N VAL A 122 16.32 5.55 -19.71
CA VAL A 122 15.51 6.51 -18.93
C VAL A 122 15.27 7.79 -19.72
N SER A 123 16.31 8.35 -20.35
CA SER A 123 16.21 9.58 -21.14
C SER A 123 15.21 9.43 -22.29
N ASP A 124 15.32 8.33 -23.03
CA ASP A 124 14.41 8.02 -24.13
C ASP A 124 12.97 7.88 -23.65
N MET A 125 12.76 7.18 -22.52
CA MET A 125 11.43 7.01 -21.95
C MET A 125 10.81 8.35 -21.52
N VAL A 126 11.59 9.23 -20.86
CA VAL A 126 11.13 10.55 -20.43
C VAL A 126 10.79 11.43 -21.64
N TYR A 127 11.64 11.46 -22.67
CA TYR A 127 11.40 12.23 -23.88
C TYR A 127 10.15 11.77 -24.63
N ASN A 128 9.91 10.46 -24.69
CA ASN A 128 8.74 9.89 -25.35
C ASN A 128 7.46 9.96 -24.51
N SER A 129 7.56 10.12 -23.18
CA SER A 129 6.38 10.25 -22.29
C SER A 129 5.68 11.61 -22.41
N GLY A 130 6.34 12.63 -22.98
CA GLY A 130 5.82 13.98 -23.14
C GLY A 130 5.19 14.29 -24.50
N ARG A 131 5.03 13.29 -25.37
CA ARG A 131 4.35 13.38 -26.68
C ARG A 131 3.08 12.56 -26.68
#